data_AF-A0A0Q5UZT6-F1
#
_entry.id   AF-A0A0Q5UZT6-F1
#
_cell.length_a   1.000
_cell.length_b   1.000
_cell.length_c   1.000
_cell.angle_alpha   90.00
_cell.angle_beta   90.00
_cell.angle_gamma   90.00
#
_symmetry.space_group_name_H-M   'P 1'
#
loop_
_entity.id
_entity.type
_entity.pdbx_description
1 polymer ?
#
loop_
_entity_poly.entity_id
_entity_poly.type
_entity_poly.pdbx_seq_one_letter_code
_entity_poly.pdbx_strand_id
1 'polypeptide(L)'
;MVRLTLESDGDIVSLIRRAEAESIVVVVQASANALWTALARAAIPPLAIERAPDCRVNAVFAEEGAREDDVDAAAVFLDHARSTTGQIIDVRPPGLG
;
A
#
# COMPACT_ATOMS: atom_id res chain seq x y z
N MET A 1 -1.67 11.38 7.87
CA MET A 1 -1.46 10.05 7.28
C MET A 1 -1.96 8.98 8.23
N VAL A 2 -2.57 7.91 7.70
CA VAL A 2 -2.66 6.62 8.38
C VAL A 2 -1.88 5.60 7.55
N ARG A 3 -0.95 4.89 8.19
CA ARG A 3 -0.27 3.72 7.62
C ARG A 3 -0.99 2.47 8.05
N LEU A 4 -1.36 1.63 7.10
CA LEU A 4 -2.06 0.38 7.34
C LEU A 4 -1.18 -0.78 6.87
N THR A 5 -0.80 -1.66 7.79
CA THR A 5 -0.04 -2.86 7.44
C THR A 5 -1.01 -4.02 7.25
N LEU A 6 -0.99 -4.66 6.08
CA LEU A 6 -1.67 -5.93 5.85
C LEU A 6 -0.67 -7.07 5.91
N GLU A 7 -0.81 -7.88 6.94
CA GLU A 7 -0.26 -9.24 6.99
C GLU A 7 -1.27 -10.19 6.31
N SER A 8 -0.78 -11.23 5.65
CA SER A 8 -1.47 -12.10 4.68
C SER A 8 -2.97 -12.36 4.92
N ASP A 9 -3.74 -12.48 3.83
CA ASP A 9 -5.18 -12.85 3.80
C ASP A 9 -6.15 -11.84 4.46
N GLY A 10 -5.69 -10.63 4.78
CA GLY A 10 -6.54 -9.54 5.26
C GLY A 10 -7.50 -8.97 4.21
N ASP A 11 -8.66 -8.48 4.66
CA ASP A 11 -9.63 -7.75 3.82
C ASP A 11 -9.22 -6.27 3.68
N ILE A 12 -8.44 -6.00 2.63
CA ILE A 12 -7.94 -4.67 2.31
C ILE A 12 -9.06 -3.65 2.08
N VAL A 13 -10.21 -4.08 1.55
CA VAL A 13 -11.34 -3.21 1.21
C VAL A 13 -11.96 -2.69 2.50
N SER A 14 -12.33 -3.60 3.40
CA SER A 14 -12.89 -3.22 4.70
C SER A 14 -11.92 -2.37 5.51
N LEU A 15 -10.62 -2.69 5.46
CA LEU A 15 -9.60 -2.00 6.20
C LEU A 15 -9.40 -0.55 5.71
N ILE A 16 -9.31 -0.34 4.39
CA ILE A 16 -9.24 1.00 3.81
C ILE A 16 -10.51 1.79 4.09
N ARG A 17 -11.71 1.20 3.96
CA ARG A 17 -12.99 1.90 4.16
C ARG A 17 -13.23 2.37 5.60
N ARG A 18 -12.67 1.67 6.58
CA ARG A 18 -12.80 2.02 8.01
C ARG A 18 -11.82 3.10 8.46
N ALA A 19 -10.74 3.33 7.72
CA ALA A 19 -9.75 4.33 8.09
C ALA A 19 -10.28 5.75 7.81
N GLU A 20 -10.11 6.66 8.77
CA GLU A 20 -10.45 8.08 8.61
C GLU A 20 -9.15 8.89 8.56
N ALA A 21 -8.76 9.32 7.35
CA ALA A 21 -7.57 10.13 7.12
C ALA A 21 -7.63 10.84 5.76
N GLU A 22 -6.91 11.94 5.61
CA GLU A 22 -6.71 12.61 4.30
C GLU A 22 -5.74 11.84 3.38
N SER A 23 -4.91 10.96 3.97
CA SER A 23 -3.97 10.10 3.25
C SER A 23 -3.81 8.77 3.95
N ILE A 24 -4.05 7.70 3.21
CA ILE A 24 -3.87 6.31 3.59
C ILE A 24 -2.74 5.72 2.75
N VAL A 25 -1.75 5.14 3.41
CA VAL A 25 -0.72 4.34 2.76
C VAL A 25 -0.82 2.91 3.26
N VAL A 26 -1.13 1.99 2.34
CA VAL A 26 -1.24 0.56 2.66
C VAL A 26 0.10 -0.11 2.38
N VAL A 27 0.68 -0.74 3.39
CA VAL A 27 1.87 -1.59 3.24
C VAL A 27 1.41 -3.03 3.20
N VAL A 28 1.56 -3.65 2.04
CA VAL A 28 1.27 -5.07 1.82
C VAL A 28 2.58 -5.82 1.92
N GLN A 29 2.69 -6.66 2.96
CA GLN A 29 3.86 -7.53 3.14
C GLN A 29 3.83 -8.68 2.14
N ALA A 30 5.00 -9.27 1.90
CA ALA A 30 5.12 -10.49 1.11
C ALA A 30 4.17 -11.57 1.68
N SER A 31 3.44 -12.22 0.79
CA SER A 31 2.53 -13.31 1.13
C SER A 31 2.83 -14.50 0.24
N ALA A 32 2.77 -15.70 0.82
CA ALA A 32 2.85 -16.95 0.05
C ALA A 32 1.66 -17.12 -0.91
N ASN A 33 0.59 -16.36 -0.71
CA ASN A 33 -0.61 -16.41 -1.54
C ASN A 33 -0.56 -15.35 -2.65
N ALA A 34 -0.04 -15.74 -3.82
CA ALA A 34 0.08 -14.86 -4.99
C ALA A 34 -1.27 -14.31 -5.48
N LEU A 35 -2.36 -15.08 -5.35
CA LEU A 35 -3.70 -14.61 -5.72
C LEU A 35 -4.16 -13.48 -4.80
N TRP A 36 -3.98 -13.63 -3.49
CA TRP A 36 -4.32 -12.57 -2.54
C TRP A 36 -3.53 -11.29 -2.83
N THR A 37 -2.23 -11.39 -3.10
CA THR A 37 -1.40 -10.22 -3.45
C THR A 37 -1.90 -9.53 -4.71
N ALA A 38 -2.30 -10.30 -5.73
CA ALA A 38 -2.88 -9.77 -6.96
C ALA A 38 -4.24 -9.08 -6.73
N LEU A 39 -5.10 -9.69 -5.90
CA LEU A 39 -6.39 -9.11 -5.52
C LEU A 39 -6.23 -7.83 -4.70
N ALA A 40 -5.31 -7.82 -3.73
CA ALA A 40 -4.96 -6.64 -2.95
C ALA A 40 -4.47 -5.50 -3.85
N ARG A 41 -3.59 -5.81 -4.81
CA ARG A 41 -3.11 -4.83 -5.80
C ARG A 41 -4.24 -4.27 -6.65
N ALA A 42 -5.11 -5.15 -7.17
CA ALA A 42 -6.24 -4.75 -8.00
C ALA A 42 -7.26 -3.88 -7.25
N ALA A 43 -7.34 -3.99 -5.93
CA ALA A 43 -8.25 -3.20 -5.10
C ALA A 43 -7.79 -1.75 -4.90
N ILE A 44 -6.49 -1.44 -4.99
CA ILE A 44 -5.99 -0.09 -4.69
C ILE A 44 -6.56 0.99 -5.65
N PRO A 45 -6.49 0.85 -7.00
CA PRO A 45 -7.01 1.88 -7.90
C PRO A 45 -8.52 2.18 -7.73
N PRO A 46 -9.44 1.19 -7.68
CA PRO A 46 -10.86 1.50 -7.51
C PRO A 46 -11.17 2.13 -6.14
N LEU A 47 -10.49 1.72 -5.06
CA LEU A 47 -10.67 2.34 -3.74
C LEU A 47 -10.13 3.76 -3.69
N ALA A 48 -9.05 4.05 -4.41
CA ALA A 48 -8.55 5.41 -4.56
C ALA A 48 -9.54 6.31 -5.30
N ILE A 49 -10.24 5.79 -6.32
CA ILE A 49 -11.33 6.50 -7.01
C ILE A 49 -12.51 6.73 -6.06
N GLU A 50 -12.93 5.70 -5.33
CA GLU A 50 -14.04 5.75 -4.37
C GLU A 50 -13.83 6.82 -3.28
N ARG A 51 -12.58 7.01 -2.83
CA ARG A 51 -12.20 7.91 -1.74
C ARG A 51 -11.83 9.33 -2.18
N ALA A 52 -11.59 9.54 -3.47
CA ALA A 52 -11.23 10.84 -4.00
C ALA A 52 -12.45 11.80 -4.01
N PRO A 53 -12.24 13.12 -3.86
CA PRO A 53 -10.95 13.79 -3.65
C PRO A 53 -10.52 13.86 -2.18
N ASP A 54 -11.39 13.47 -1.25
CA ASP A 54 -11.23 13.76 0.19
C ASP A 54 -10.12 12.94 0.87
N CYS A 55 -9.83 11.75 0.34
CA CYS A 55 -8.80 10.87 0.87
C CYS A 55 -7.95 10.27 -0.26
N ARG A 56 -6.63 10.40 -0.16
CA ARG A 56 -5.68 9.72 -1.04
C ARG A 56 -5.38 8.32 -0.52
N VAL A 57 -5.41 7.32 -1.39
CA VAL A 57 -5.09 5.92 -1.05
C VAL A 57 -3.97 5.46 -1.96
N ASN A 58 -2.80 5.17 -1.40
CA ASN A 58 -1.66 4.63 -2.13
C ASN A 58 -1.15 3.36 -1.44
N ALA A 59 -0.29 2.60 -2.11
CA ALA A 59 0.23 1.35 -1.55
C ALA A 59 1.71 1.11 -1.82
N VAL A 60 2.35 0.42 -0.87
CA VAL A 60 3.67 -0.16 -0.97
C VAL A 60 3.53 -1.68 -0.90
N PHE A 61 4.08 -2.38 -1.87
CA PHE A 61 4.16 -3.84 -1.89
C PHE A 61 5.60 -4.23 -1.62
N ALA A 62 5.85 -4.81 -0.45
CA ALA A 62 7.17 -5.28 -0.07
C ALA A 62 7.34 -6.73 -0.55
N GLU A 63 8.35 -6.98 -1.38
CA GLU A 63 8.77 -8.34 -1.73
C GLU A 63 9.52 -9.01 -0.56
N GLU A 64 9.61 -10.33 -0.58
CA GLU A 64 10.34 -11.10 0.43
C GLU A 64 11.80 -10.60 0.52
N GLY A 65 12.25 -10.26 1.72
CA GLY A 65 13.60 -9.72 1.95
C GLY A 65 13.79 -8.23 1.64
N ALA A 66 12.73 -7.50 1.30
CA ALA A 66 12.76 -6.04 1.26
C ALA A 66 13.20 -5.46 2.63
N ARG A 67 14.02 -4.40 2.62
CA ARG A 67 14.43 -3.73 3.85
C ARG A 67 13.29 -2.89 4.39
N GLU A 68 13.07 -2.95 5.69
CA GLU A 68 12.04 -2.15 6.37
C GLU A 68 12.24 -0.65 6.13
N ASP A 69 13.49 -0.17 6.18
CA ASP A 69 13.83 1.24 5.89
C ASP A 69 13.41 1.69 4.48
N ASP A 70 13.51 0.81 3.48
CA ASP A 70 13.11 1.12 2.10
C ASP A 70 11.58 1.17 1.96
N VAL A 71 10.88 0.28 2.67
CA VAL A 71 9.40 0.27 2.75
C VAL A 71 8.89 1.53 3.43
N ASP A 72 9.55 1.93 4.53
CA ASP A 72 9.22 3.12 5.29
C ASP A 72 9.45 4.39 4.47
N ALA A 73 10.58 4.48 3.76
CA ALA A 73 10.88 5.59 2.87
C ALA A 73 9.84 5.71 1.73
N ALA A 74 9.44 4.58 1.13
CA ALA A 74 8.40 4.57 0.10
C ALA A 74 7.03 5.03 0.65
N ALA A 75 6.68 4.61 1.87
CA ALA A 75 5.44 5.01 2.51
C ALA A 75 5.41 6.52 2.80
N VAL A 76 6.51 7.06 3.35
CA VAL A 76 6.67 8.50 3.61
C VAL A 76 6.58 9.30 2.31
N PHE A 77 7.18 8.82 1.22
CA PHE A 77 7.06 9.47 -0.08
C PHE A 77 5.61 9.56 -0.56
N LEU A 78 4.85 8.46 -0.48
CA LEU A 78 3.46 8.41 -0.93
C LEU A 78 2.50 9.29 -0.11
N ASP A 79 2.76 9.46 1.19
CA ASP A 79 1.99 10.40 2.02
C ASP A 79 2.17 11.85 1.56
N HIS A 80 3.41 12.24 1.27
CA HIS A 80 3.75 13.59 0.82
C HIS A 80 3.36 13.87 -0.64
N ALA A 81 3.07 12.84 -1.44
CA ALA A 81 2.63 12.97 -2.83
C ALA A 81 1.17 13.49 -2.94
N ARG A 82 0.95 14.79 -2.68
CA ARG A 82 -0.38 15.42 -2.62
C ARG A 82 -1.18 15.36 -3.92
N SER A 83 -0.53 15.15 -5.06
CA SER A 83 -1.15 15.10 -6.38
C SER A 83 -1.43 13.67 -6.86
N THR A 84 -1.29 12.66 -6.00
CA THR A 84 -1.29 11.25 -6.38
C THR A 84 -2.18 10.40 -5.47
N THR A 85 -3.08 9.63 -6.07
CA THR A 85 -3.90 8.60 -5.40
C THR A 85 -3.99 7.39 -6.34
N GLY A 86 -4.10 6.18 -5.78
CA GLY A 86 -4.12 4.92 -6.51
C GLY A 86 -2.74 4.40 -6.91
N GLN A 87 -1.66 5.04 -6.47
CA GLN A 87 -0.30 4.67 -6.83
C GLN A 87 0.20 3.48 -6.04
N ILE A 88 0.99 2.63 -6.70
CA ILE A 88 1.58 1.43 -6.14
C ILE A 88 3.09 1.47 -6.36
N ILE A 89 3.86 1.29 -5.28
CA ILE A 89 5.33 1.15 -5.33
C ILE A 89 5.70 -0.28 -4.92
N ASP A 90 6.51 -0.93 -5.75
CA ASP A 90 7.11 -2.22 -5.46
C ASP A 90 8.49 -2.02 -4.83
N VAL A 91 8.68 -2.52 -3.61
CA VAL A 91 9.96 -2.49 -2.91
C VAL A 91 10.56 -3.89 -2.95
N ARG A 92 11.69 -3.99 -3.63
CA ARG A 92 12.42 -5.25 -3.84
C ARG A 92 13.53 -5.42 -2.82
N PRO A 93 13.96 -6.65 -2.52
CA PRO A 93 15.19 -6.86 -1.78
C PRO A 93 16.38 -6.19 -2.50
N PRO A 94 17.39 -5.71 -1.75
CA PRO A 94 18.63 -5.21 -2.34
C PRO A 94 19.25 -6.31 -3.21
N GLY A 95 19.70 -5.95 -4.41
CA GLY A 95 20.42 -6.88 -5.27
C GLY A 95 21.65 -7.43 -4.56
N LEU A 96 21.91 -8.73 -4.73
CA LEU A 96 23.17 -9.34 -4.30
C LEU A 96 24.30 -8.71 -5.13
N GLY A 97 24.97 -7.73 -4.56
CA GLY A 97 26.21 -7.15 -5.09
C GLY A 97 27.41 -8.04 -4.82
#